data_AF-A0A4S2MZ03-F1
#
_entry.id   AF-A0A4S2MZ03-F1
#
_cell.length_a   1.000
_cell.length_b   1.000
_cell.length_c   1.000
_cell.angle_alpha   90.00
_cell.angle_beta   90.00
_cell.angle_gamma   90.00
#
_symmetry.space_group_name_H-M   'P 1'
#
loop_
_entity.id
_entity.type
_entity.pdbx_description
1 polymer ?
#
loop_
_entity_poly.entity_id
_entity_poly.type
_entity_poly.pdbx_seq_one_letter_code
_entity_poly.pdbx_strand_id
1 'polypeptide(L)'
;MNAALNEAKAPPHIRVQKVEVNGKGSVTAKMGPRATGIMALKYKATLVRAAGEADRAVEELKANETWHKLKLHAVRLNQYCHPETESNTPEEGLARLKEDIFNAYPEMDIPLTLKWLLHPEKLRERANTASCSMVILTLRDGKVAGRIKKEGILINVSAMSLTNYFERQA
;
A
#
# COMPACT_ATOMS: atom_id res chain seq x y z
N MET A 1 -23.77 6.61 -9.69
CA MET A 1 -22.34 6.40 -9.35
C MET A 1 -21.56 5.54 -10.35
N ASN A 2 -21.86 4.25 -10.58
CA ASN A 2 -21.06 3.42 -11.51
C ASN A 2 -21.09 3.90 -12.98
N ALA A 3 -22.20 4.48 -13.45
CA ALA A 3 -22.27 5.12 -14.76
C ALA A 3 -21.27 6.29 -14.87
N ALA A 4 -21.27 7.20 -13.89
CA ALA A 4 -20.34 8.32 -13.84
C ALA A 4 -18.87 7.87 -13.78
N LEU A 5 -18.57 6.79 -13.04
CA LEU A 5 -17.23 6.20 -13.04
C LEU A 5 -16.84 5.65 -14.43
N ASN A 6 -17.79 5.05 -15.16
CA ASN A 6 -17.57 4.54 -16.51
C ASN A 6 -17.30 5.68 -17.50
N GLU A 7 -18.06 6.77 -17.42
CA GLU A 7 -17.84 7.99 -18.22
C GLU A 7 -16.48 8.62 -17.94
N ALA A 8 -16.05 8.63 -16.67
CA ALA A 8 -14.73 9.08 -16.26
C ALA A 8 -13.60 8.08 -16.60
N LYS A 9 -13.90 6.99 -17.34
CA LYS A 9 -12.96 5.94 -17.73
C LYS A 9 -12.24 5.33 -16.52
N ALA A 10 -12.92 5.21 -15.38
CA ALA A 10 -12.37 4.57 -14.19
C ALA A 10 -12.16 3.07 -14.42
N PRO A 11 -11.07 2.49 -13.90
CA PRO A 11 -10.78 1.08 -14.10
C PRO A 11 -11.83 0.20 -13.38
N PRO A 12 -12.10 -1.04 -13.86
CA PRO A 12 -13.18 -1.87 -13.36
C PRO A 12 -13.13 -2.18 -11.85
N HIS A 13 -11.93 -2.23 -11.26
CA HIS A 13 -11.76 -2.50 -9.83
C HIS A 13 -12.26 -1.36 -8.93
N ILE A 14 -12.39 -0.12 -9.44
CA ILE A 14 -12.89 1.05 -8.69
C ILE A 14 -14.43 1.12 -8.66
N ARG A 15 -15.12 0.16 -9.28
CA ARG A 15 -16.59 0.14 -9.26
C ARG A 15 -17.12 -0.07 -7.84
N VAL A 16 -18.19 0.66 -7.53
CA VAL A 16 -18.95 0.51 -6.30
C VAL A 16 -19.70 -0.82 -6.36
N GLN A 17 -19.44 -1.70 -5.38
CA GLN A 17 -20.10 -3.00 -5.26
C GLN A 17 -21.22 -2.98 -4.23
N LYS A 18 -21.04 -2.21 -3.14
CA LYS A 18 -22.04 -2.09 -2.08
C LYS A 18 -22.06 -0.68 -1.53
N VAL A 19 -23.24 -0.20 -1.18
CA VAL A 19 -23.43 1.05 -0.45
C VAL A 19 -24.18 0.73 0.83
N GLU A 20 -23.67 1.23 1.95
CA GLU A 20 -24.26 1.07 3.27
C GLU A 20 -24.45 2.44 3.90
N VAL A 21 -25.59 2.67 4.55
CA VAL A 21 -25.86 3.90 5.30
C VAL A 21 -25.85 3.53 6.78
N ASN A 22 -25.11 4.27 7.60
CA ASN A 22 -25.13 4.07 9.05
C ASN A 22 -26.26 4.88 9.71
N GLY A 23 -26.59 4.58 10.97
CA GLY A 23 -27.62 5.31 11.73
C GLY A 23 -27.29 6.78 12.03
N LYS A 24 -26.11 7.28 11.63
CA LYS A 24 -25.69 8.68 11.72
C LYS A 24 -25.73 9.40 10.35
N GLY A 25 -26.32 8.77 9.33
CA GLY A 25 -26.45 9.33 7.98
C GLY A 25 -25.17 9.29 7.13
N SER A 26 -24.08 8.67 7.60
CA SER A 26 -22.88 8.50 6.76
C SER A 26 -23.08 7.36 5.77
N VAL A 27 -22.73 7.63 4.51
CA VAL A 27 -22.77 6.67 3.42
C VAL A 27 -21.38 6.07 3.22
N THR A 28 -21.28 4.74 3.28
CA THR A 28 -20.05 3.99 3.00
C THR A 28 -20.22 3.21 1.71
N ALA A 29 -19.39 3.52 0.72
CA ALA A 29 -19.30 2.76 -0.52
C ALA A 29 -18.13 1.77 -0.44
N LYS A 30 -18.42 0.48 -0.63
CA LYS A 30 -17.43 -0.58 -0.77
C LYS A 30 -17.14 -0.79 -2.25
N MET A 31 -15.86 -0.67 -2.61
CA MET A 31 -15.36 -0.86 -3.97
C MET A 31 -14.92 -2.31 -4.19
N GLY A 32 -14.58 -2.65 -5.44
CA GLY A 32 -14.11 -3.98 -5.81
C GLY A 32 -12.82 -4.42 -5.10
N PRO A 33 -12.54 -5.74 -5.11
CA PRO A 33 -11.29 -6.26 -4.56
C PRO A 33 -10.11 -5.58 -5.26
N ARG A 34 -9.10 -5.17 -4.47
CA ARG A 34 -7.90 -4.40 -4.86
C ARG A 34 -8.08 -2.89 -5.06
N ALA A 35 -9.29 -2.34 -5.02
CA ALA A 35 -9.44 -0.89 -4.96
C ALA A 35 -8.88 -0.35 -3.64
N THR A 36 -8.12 0.74 -3.70
CA THR A 36 -7.83 1.54 -2.51
C THR A 36 -8.71 2.78 -2.44
N GLY A 37 -8.94 3.28 -1.24
CA GLY A 37 -9.58 4.56 -1.01
C GLY A 37 -8.80 5.70 -1.68
N ILE A 38 -7.47 5.63 -1.71
CA ILE A 38 -6.63 6.60 -2.45
C ILE A 38 -6.93 6.52 -3.95
N MET A 39 -7.06 5.33 -4.53
CA MET A 39 -7.44 5.19 -5.94
C MET A 39 -8.85 5.73 -6.21
N ALA A 40 -9.80 5.48 -5.31
CA ALA A 40 -11.16 6.02 -5.43
C ALA A 40 -11.18 7.55 -5.32
N LEU A 41 -10.35 8.13 -4.45
CA LEU A 41 -10.23 9.59 -4.29
C LEU A 41 -9.73 10.31 -5.54
N LYS A 42 -9.04 9.62 -6.48
CA LYS A 42 -8.72 10.20 -7.80
C LYS A 42 -9.98 10.58 -8.59
N TYR A 43 -11.10 9.93 -8.31
CA TYR A 43 -12.41 10.17 -8.93
C TYR A 43 -13.35 10.93 -7.98
N LYS A 44 -12.84 11.59 -6.93
CA LYS A 44 -13.63 12.27 -5.89
C LYS A 44 -14.70 13.19 -6.48
N ALA A 45 -14.33 14.10 -7.39
CA ALA A 45 -15.27 15.05 -7.98
C ALA A 45 -16.41 14.35 -8.75
N THR A 46 -16.08 13.29 -9.48
CA THR A 46 -17.08 12.47 -10.21
C THR A 46 -18.01 11.75 -9.23
N LEU A 47 -17.45 11.16 -8.18
CA LEU A 47 -18.20 10.41 -7.16
C LEU A 47 -19.10 11.33 -6.32
N VAL A 48 -18.61 12.50 -5.92
CA VAL A 48 -19.38 13.50 -5.17
C VAL A 48 -20.51 14.05 -6.04
N ARG A 49 -20.24 14.42 -7.30
CA ARG A 49 -21.30 14.86 -8.23
C ARG A 49 -22.38 13.80 -8.40
N ALA A 50 -21.98 12.55 -8.67
CA ALA A 50 -22.91 11.45 -8.87
C ALA A 50 -23.65 11.03 -7.58
N ALA A 51 -23.10 11.32 -6.40
CA ALA A 51 -23.80 11.15 -5.13
C ALA A 51 -24.77 12.31 -4.89
N GLY A 52 -24.39 13.54 -5.27
CA GLY A 52 -25.20 14.76 -5.20
C GLY A 52 -26.49 14.71 -6.02
N GLU A 53 -26.52 13.90 -7.09
CA GLU A 53 -27.73 13.58 -7.85
C GLU A 53 -28.77 12.81 -7.01
N ALA A 54 -28.32 11.98 -6.07
CA ALA A 54 -29.18 11.21 -5.18
C ALA A 54 -29.47 11.96 -3.87
N ASP A 55 -28.46 12.65 -3.32
CA ASP A 55 -28.58 13.46 -2.11
C ASP A 55 -27.62 14.66 -2.16
N ARG A 56 -28.20 15.87 -2.23
CA ARG A 56 -27.44 17.12 -2.30
C ARG A 56 -26.66 17.43 -1.02
N ALA A 57 -26.95 16.76 0.10
CA ALA A 57 -26.20 16.91 1.34
C ALA A 57 -24.83 16.18 1.33
N VAL A 58 -24.54 15.40 0.27
CA VAL A 58 -23.22 14.77 0.11
C VAL A 58 -22.19 15.82 -0.34
N GLU A 59 -21.49 16.38 0.63
CA GLU A 59 -20.48 17.42 0.39
C GLU A 59 -19.07 16.85 0.21
N GLU A 60 -18.77 15.73 0.87
CA GLU A 60 -17.41 15.22 0.95
C GLU A 60 -17.32 13.68 0.83
N LEU A 61 -16.19 13.24 0.27
CA LEU A 61 -15.75 11.85 0.26
C LEU A 61 -14.36 11.76 0.91
N LYS A 62 -14.20 10.81 1.83
CA LYS A 62 -12.92 10.47 2.47
C LYS A 62 -12.63 8.98 2.27
N ALA A 63 -11.35 8.64 2.13
CA ALA A 63 -10.93 7.25 2.17
C ALA A 63 -11.10 6.70 3.59
N ASN A 64 -11.73 5.53 3.71
CA ASN A 64 -11.84 4.81 4.96
C ASN A 64 -11.15 3.44 4.81
N GLU A 65 -9.85 3.41 5.09
CA GLU A 65 -9.02 2.21 5.00
C GLU A 65 -8.21 2.01 6.28
N THR A 66 -8.17 0.76 6.73
CA THR A 66 -7.26 0.35 7.80
C THR A 66 -6.08 -0.38 7.18
N TRP A 67 -4.88 0.09 7.50
CA TRP A 67 -3.63 -0.44 6.97
C TRP A 67 -2.73 -0.94 8.10
N HIS A 68 -2.06 -2.06 7.86
CA HIS A 68 -1.07 -2.61 8.78
C HIS A 68 0.33 -2.33 8.25
N LYS A 69 1.00 -1.34 8.83
CA LYS A 69 2.38 -0.99 8.47
C LYS A 69 3.37 -1.82 9.30
N LEU A 70 4.29 -2.51 8.62
CA LEU A 70 5.34 -3.33 9.23
C LEU A 70 6.72 -2.87 8.76
N LYS A 71 7.71 -2.95 9.65
CA LYS A 71 9.14 -2.84 9.35
C LYS A 71 9.67 -4.21 9.00
N LEU A 72 10.09 -4.40 7.77
CA LEU A 72 10.84 -5.56 7.32
C LEU A 72 12.34 -5.33 7.59
N HIS A 73 12.92 -6.22 8.38
CA HIS A 73 14.33 -6.15 8.78
C HIS A 73 15.22 -6.96 7.84
N ALA A 74 16.54 -6.68 7.90
CA ALA A 74 17.56 -7.42 7.19
C ALA A 74 17.39 -7.44 5.65
N VAL A 75 16.85 -6.37 5.06
CA VAL A 75 16.73 -6.24 3.61
C VAL A 75 18.12 -5.93 3.04
N ARG A 76 18.60 -6.82 2.17
CA ARG A 76 19.95 -6.77 1.58
C ARG A 76 20.13 -5.54 0.67
N LEU A 77 21.07 -4.67 1.02
CA LEU A 77 21.34 -3.44 0.26
C LEU A 77 21.97 -3.75 -1.10
N ASN A 78 22.88 -4.72 -1.16
CA ASN A 78 23.48 -5.18 -2.42
C ASN A 78 22.49 -5.87 -3.38
N GLN A 79 21.24 -6.14 -2.99
CA GLN A 79 20.25 -6.74 -3.88
C GLN A 79 19.21 -5.72 -4.35
N TYR A 80 18.85 -4.79 -3.47
CA TYR A 80 17.71 -3.89 -3.68
C TYR A 80 18.08 -2.39 -3.63
N CYS A 81 19.34 -2.04 -3.40
CA CYS A 81 19.80 -0.66 -3.29
C CYS A 81 21.21 -0.53 -3.90
N HIS A 82 21.35 -0.80 -5.20
CA HIS A 82 22.64 -0.67 -5.90
C HIS A 82 22.78 0.71 -6.55
N PRO A 83 23.73 1.56 -6.15
CA PRO A 83 23.86 2.91 -6.70
C PRO A 83 24.62 2.99 -8.03
N GLU A 84 25.17 1.90 -8.58
CA GLU A 84 26.25 1.99 -9.59
C GLU A 84 25.93 1.48 -11.01
N THR A 85 24.68 1.12 -11.31
CA THR A 85 24.28 0.81 -12.69
C THR A 85 23.09 1.67 -13.09
N GLU A 86 23.12 2.25 -14.28
CA GLU A 86 22.06 3.10 -14.86
C GLU A 86 20.66 2.44 -14.88
N SER A 87 20.59 1.12 -14.63
CA SER A 87 19.39 0.28 -14.64
C SER A 87 18.89 -0.17 -13.26
N ASN A 88 19.38 0.41 -12.15
CA ASN A 88 19.12 -0.16 -10.83
C ASN A 88 18.89 0.84 -9.69
N THR A 89 17.92 1.74 -9.85
CA THR A 89 17.53 2.70 -8.81
C THR A 89 17.00 2.04 -7.53
N PRO A 90 17.07 2.71 -6.36
CA PRO A 90 16.46 2.21 -5.12
C PRO A 90 14.95 1.90 -5.26
N GLU A 91 14.24 2.63 -6.12
CA GLU A 91 12.84 2.42 -6.44
C GLU A 91 12.60 1.12 -7.21
N GLU A 92 13.43 0.83 -8.22
CA GLU A 92 13.39 -0.44 -8.96
C GLU A 92 13.76 -1.62 -8.07
N GLY A 93 14.73 -1.44 -7.17
CA GLY A 93 15.06 -2.46 -6.18
C GLY A 93 13.91 -2.76 -5.22
N LEU A 94 13.15 -1.74 -4.79
CA LEU A 94 11.93 -1.94 -4.01
C LEU A 94 10.80 -2.61 -4.81
N ALA A 95 10.70 -2.33 -6.12
CA ALA A 95 9.76 -3.02 -6.99
C ALA A 95 10.08 -4.51 -7.11
N ARG A 96 11.36 -4.87 -7.31
CA ARG A 96 11.81 -6.27 -7.31
C ARG A 96 11.59 -6.95 -5.95
N LEU A 97 11.90 -6.28 -4.84
CA LEU A 97 11.61 -6.82 -3.51
C LEU A 97 10.11 -7.10 -3.34
N LYS A 98 9.24 -6.23 -3.84
CA LYS A 98 7.79 -6.44 -3.79
C LYS A 98 7.37 -7.65 -4.62
N GLU A 99 7.97 -7.84 -5.80
CA GLU A 99 7.75 -9.01 -6.65
C GLU A 99 8.25 -10.30 -5.98
N ASP A 100 9.44 -10.29 -5.39
CA ASP A 100 9.99 -11.44 -4.66
C ASP A 100 9.11 -11.83 -3.46
N ILE A 101 8.58 -10.85 -2.72
CA ILE A 101 7.60 -11.10 -1.65
C ILE A 101 6.34 -11.74 -2.23
N PHE A 102 5.81 -11.19 -3.33
CA PHE A 102 4.59 -11.70 -3.96
C PHE A 102 4.76 -13.12 -4.50
N ASN A 103 5.91 -13.44 -5.07
CA ASN A 103 6.23 -14.77 -5.57
C ASN A 103 6.31 -15.79 -4.42
N ALA A 104 6.88 -15.40 -3.28
CA ALA A 104 6.97 -16.27 -2.11
C ALA A 104 5.64 -16.35 -1.32
N TYR A 105 4.85 -15.28 -1.32
CA TYR A 105 3.60 -15.13 -0.56
C TYR A 105 2.49 -14.48 -1.42
N PRO A 106 1.91 -15.21 -2.40
CA PRO A 106 0.93 -14.66 -3.34
C PRO A 106 -0.36 -14.15 -2.68
N GLU A 107 -0.65 -14.60 -1.46
CA GLU A 107 -1.80 -14.17 -0.67
C GLU A 107 -1.61 -12.78 -0.04
N MET A 108 -0.40 -12.23 -0.02
CA MET A 108 -0.12 -10.93 0.57
C MET A 108 -0.62 -9.79 -0.33
N ASP A 109 -1.70 -9.12 0.10
CA ASP A 109 -2.13 -7.86 -0.51
C ASP A 109 -1.28 -6.69 0.03
N ILE A 110 -0.35 -6.23 -0.81
CA ILE A 110 0.56 -5.11 -0.57
C ILE A 110 0.12 -3.92 -1.45
N PRO A 111 -0.87 -3.13 -1.01
CA PRO A 111 -1.53 -2.13 -1.85
C PRO A 111 -0.68 -0.89 -2.13
N LEU A 112 0.31 -0.61 -1.28
CA LEU A 112 1.19 0.55 -1.42
C LEU A 112 2.57 0.12 -1.93
N THR A 113 3.32 1.05 -2.50
CA THR A 113 4.74 0.84 -2.81
C THR A 113 5.51 0.70 -1.50
N LEU A 114 6.48 -0.22 -1.49
CA LEU A 114 7.43 -0.33 -0.40
C LEU A 114 8.21 0.97 -0.27
N LYS A 115 8.73 1.24 0.94
CA LYS A 115 9.57 2.42 1.17
C LYS A 115 10.77 2.05 2.01
N TRP A 116 11.94 2.57 1.67
CA TRP A 116 13.07 2.51 2.60
C TRP A 116 12.70 3.25 3.90
N LEU A 117 13.09 2.68 5.04
CA LEU A 117 12.91 3.36 6.32
C LEU A 117 13.81 4.59 6.45
N LEU A 118 14.99 4.54 5.82
CA LEU A 118 15.96 5.63 5.82
C LEU A 118 15.70 6.56 4.64
N HIS A 119 16.00 7.85 4.86
CA HIS A 119 16.07 8.84 3.78
C HIS A 119 17.15 8.44 2.76
N PRO A 120 17.00 8.75 1.45
CA PRO A 120 17.95 8.34 0.40
C PRO A 120 19.42 8.63 0.69
N GLU A 121 19.73 9.79 1.28
CA GLU A 121 21.11 10.17 1.65
C GLU A 121 21.71 9.21 2.69
N LYS A 122 20.99 8.97 3.79
CA LYS A 122 21.41 8.03 4.84
C LYS A 122 21.40 6.58 4.37
N LEU A 123 20.53 6.25 3.42
CA LEU A 123 20.51 4.94 2.79
C LEU A 123 21.79 4.70 1.99
N ARG A 124 22.26 5.70 1.25
CA ARG A 124 23.53 5.65 0.50
C ARG A 124 24.73 5.49 1.44
N GLU A 125 24.80 6.27 2.51
CA GLU A 125 25.85 6.11 3.54
C GLU A 125 25.84 4.70 4.16
N ARG A 126 24.64 4.19 4.46
CA ARG A 126 24.48 2.85 5.04
C ARG A 126 24.88 1.75 4.06
N ALA A 127 24.62 1.91 2.76
CA ALA A 127 25.03 0.94 1.75
C ALA A 127 26.55 0.73 1.69
N ASN A 128 27.33 1.73 2.10
CA ASN A 128 28.79 1.64 2.17
C ASN A 128 29.31 1.00 3.47
N THR A 129 28.48 0.90 4.51
CA THR A 129 28.92 0.53 5.87
C THR A 129 28.21 -0.70 6.44
N ALA A 130 27.09 -1.11 5.84
CA ALA A 130 26.29 -2.24 6.27
C ALA A 130 25.75 -3.04 5.09
N SER A 131 25.53 -4.33 5.29
CA SER A 131 24.96 -5.22 4.28
C SER A 131 23.43 -5.11 4.16
N CYS A 132 22.77 -4.59 5.20
CA CYS A 132 21.32 -4.61 5.30
C CYS A 132 20.72 -3.30 5.83
N SER A 133 19.48 -3.04 5.43
CA SER A 133 18.63 -1.95 5.91
C SER A 133 17.20 -2.45 6.19
N MET A 134 16.30 -1.52 6.43
CA MET A 134 14.90 -1.76 6.75
C MET A 134 13.98 -1.15 5.70
N VAL A 135 12.90 -1.86 5.39
CA VAL A 135 11.85 -1.44 4.46
C VAL A 135 10.51 -1.39 5.19
N ILE A 136 9.69 -0.42 4.86
CA ILE A 136 8.31 -0.30 5.32
C ILE A 136 7.42 -1.02 4.30
N LEU A 137 6.69 -2.02 4.80
CA LEU A 137 5.68 -2.78 4.10
C LEU A 137 4.30 -2.37 4.62
N THR A 138 3.31 -2.22 3.73
CA THR A 138 1.92 -1.95 4.12
C THR A 138 1.04 -3.10 3.66
N LEU A 139 0.25 -3.67 4.59
CA LEU A 139 -0.66 -4.78 4.32
C LEU A 139 -2.10 -4.38 4.56
N ARG A 140 -3.00 -4.92 3.73
CA ARG A 140 -4.44 -4.78 3.91
C ARG A 140 -5.00 -5.73 4.96
N ASP A 141 -4.58 -6.99 4.93
CA ASP A 141 -5.13 -8.03 5.80
C ASP A 141 -4.38 -8.08 7.14
N GLY A 142 -5.10 -7.75 8.22
CA GLY A 142 -4.58 -7.81 9.59
C GLY A 142 -4.26 -9.23 10.08
N LYS A 143 -4.94 -10.27 9.58
CA LYS A 143 -4.63 -11.67 9.89
C LYS A 143 -3.28 -12.06 9.30
N VAL A 144 -3.08 -11.73 8.02
CA VAL A 144 -1.79 -11.96 7.32
C VAL A 144 -0.69 -11.16 8.01
N ALA A 145 -0.91 -9.89 8.31
CA ALA A 145 0.05 -9.05 9.03
C ALA A 145 0.42 -9.63 10.40
N GLY A 146 -0.57 -10.15 11.15
CA GLY A 146 -0.34 -10.82 12.43
C GLY A 146 0.50 -12.09 12.31
N ARG A 147 0.19 -12.94 11.32
CA ARG A 147 0.90 -14.19 11.05
C ARG A 147 2.37 -13.94 10.69
N ILE A 148 2.64 -13.12 9.68
CA ILE A 148 4.02 -12.88 9.22
C ILE A 148 4.86 -12.11 10.24
N LYS A 149 4.24 -11.34 11.14
CA LYS A 149 4.95 -10.71 12.26
C LYS A 149 5.46 -11.75 13.26
N LYS A 150 4.72 -12.84 13.45
CA LYS A 150 5.10 -13.93 14.35
C LYS A 150 6.12 -14.87 13.69
N GLU A 151 5.92 -15.18 12.42
CA GLU A 151 6.67 -16.21 11.70
C GLU A 151 7.88 -15.66 10.93
N GLY A 152 7.89 -14.37 10.63
CA GLY A 152 8.81 -13.78 9.66
C GLY A 152 8.40 -14.13 8.22
N ILE A 153 9.27 -13.75 7.28
CA ILE A 153 9.17 -14.17 5.87
C ILE A 153 10.52 -14.68 5.39
N LEU A 154 10.51 -15.62 4.45
CA LEU A 154 11.69 -16.18 3.80
C LEU A 154 11.68 -15.80 2.33
N ILE A 155 12.67 -15.03 1.90
CA ILE A 155 12.80 -14.58 0.51
C ILE A 155 14.22 -14.87 0.05
N ASN A 156 14.39 -15.57 -1.07
CA ASN A 156 15.72 -15.87 -1.64
C ASN A 156 16.69 -16.45 -0.59
N VAL A 157 16.22 -17.43 0.18
CA VAL A 157 16.97 -18.11 1.28
C VAL A 157 17.33 -17.18 2.46
N SER A 158 16.81 -15.96 2.49
CA SER A 158 17.05 -14.99 3.57
C SER A 158 15.82 -14.88 4.47
N ALA A 159 15.96 -15.29 5.73
CA ALA A 159 14.94 -15.10 6.74
C ALA A 159 14.91 -13.63 7.19
N MET A 160 13.74 -13.01 7.12
CA MET A 160 13.51 -11.62 7.48
C MET A 160 12.44 -11.56 8.57
N SER A 161 12.72 -10.82 9.64
CA SER A 161 11.74 -10.56 10.69
C SER A 161 10.93 -9.30 10.39
N LEU A 162 9.71 -9.23 10.93
CA LEU A 162 8.84 -8.07 10.81
C LEU A 162 8.41 -7.55 12.17
N THR A 163 8.45 -6.24 12.35
CA THR A 163 7.90 -5.58 13.56
C THR A 163 6.92 -4.48 13.19
N ASN A 164 6.10 -4.01 14.14
CA ASN A 164 5.17 -2.91 13.89
C ASN A 164 5.94 -1.63 13.51
N TYR A 165 5.46 -0.96 12.46
CA TYR A 165 5.91 0.39 12.15
C TYR A 165 4.97 1.39 12.84
N PHE A 166 5.50 2.11 13.83
CA PHE A 166 4.88 3.28 14.41
C PHE A 166 5.55 4.52 13.85
N GLU A 167 4.79 5.32 13.11
CA GLU A 167 5.21 6.63 12.64
C GLU A 167 5.27 7.53 13.88
N ARG A 168 6.46 8.02 14.26
CA ARG A 168 6.54 9.04 15.31
C ARG A 168 5.82 10.27 14.76
N GLN A 169 4.73 10.67 15.39
CA GLN A 169 4.16 12.00 15.16
C GLN A 169 5.23 13.01 15.58
N ALA A 170 5.71 13.77 14.59
CA ALA A 170 6.62 14.90 14.80
C ALA A 170 5.84 16.10 15.30
#